data_AF-A0A6A5AH09-F1
#
_entry.id   AF-A0A6A5AH09-F1
#
_cell.length_a   1.000
_cell.length_b   1.000
_cell.length_c   1.000
_cell.angle_alpha   90.00
_cell.angle_beta   90.00
_cell.angle_gamma   90.00
#
_symmetry.space_group_name_H-M   'P 1'
#
loop_
_entity.id
_entity.type
_entity.pdbx_description
1 polymer ?
#
loop_
_entity_poly.entity_id
_entity_poly.type
_entity_poly.pdbx_seq_one_letter_code
_entity_poly.pdbx_strand_id
1 'polypeptide(L)'
;HLIQHIDRDLTFALEVELDIPRHDVTNYTQVRQEIVRQEIVEALEMLRDSPDRWEKPLIYHLDVAAMYPNIILTNRLQPSAMVTPADCAACVHSTTCETSYVQYY
;
A
#
# COMPACT_ATOMS: atom_id res chain seq x y z
N HIS A 1 -0.26 -14.89 0.12
CA HIS A 1 -0.43 -13.44 0.36
C HIS A 1 0.89 -12.69 0.50
N LEU A 2 1.85 -13.08 1.37
CA LEU A 2 3.18 -12.43 1.43
C LEU A 2 4.19 -13.03 0.44
N ILE A 3 4.41 -14.34 0.49
CA ILE A 3 5.37 -15.06 -0.39
C ILE A 3 5.12 -14.78 -1.88
N GLN A 4 3.84 -14.69 -2.29
CA GLN A 4 3.44 -14.45 -3.68
C GLN A 4 3.77 -13.03 -4.19
N HIS A 5 3.96 -12.05 -3.31
CA HIS A 5 4.15 -10.64 -3.67
C HIS A 5 5.58 -10.13 -3.43
N ILE A 6 6.51 -11.00 -3.03
CA ILE A 6 7.89 -10.59 -2.69
C ILE A 6 8.55 -9.77 -3.80
N ASP A 7 8.40 -10.16 -5.07
CA ASP A 7 9.03 -9.43 -6.18
C ASP A 7 8.47 -8.02 -6.33
N ARG A 8 7.15 -7.88 -6.17
CA ARG A 8 6.48 -6.58 -6.21
C ARG A 8 6.96 -5.70 -5.06
N ASP A 9 7.01 -6.25 -3.85
CA ASP A 9 7.34 -5.49 -2.65
C ASP A 9 8.83 -5.08 -2.63
N LEU A 10 9.73 -5.95 -3.09
CA LEU A 10 11.15 -5.60 -3.28
C LEU A 10 11.35 -4.55 -4.37
N THR A 11 10.52 -4.56 -5.42
CA THR A 11 10.56 -3.52 -6.46
C THR A 11 10.08 -2.19 -5.91
N PHE A 12 8.97 -2.19 -5.16
CA PHE A 12 8.43 -1.00 -4.50
C PHE A 12 9.43 -0.37 -3.53
N ALA A 13 10.11 -1.19 -2.72
CA ALA A 13 11.13 -0.71 -1.78
C ALA A 13 12.31 0.00 -2.49
N LEU A 14 12.63 -0.38 -3.72
CA LEU A 14 13.70 0.27 -4.48
C LEU A 14 13.22 1.52 -5.21
N GLU A 15 12.15 1.38 -5.99
CA GLU A 15 11.74 2.42 -6.92
C GLU A 15 10.92 3.52 -6.23
N VAL A 16 10.12 3.17 -5.22
CA VAL A 16 9.21 4.12 -4.56
C VAL A 16 9.79 4.61 -3.23
N GLU A 17 10.30 3.72 -2.39
CA GLU A 17 10.80 4.11 -1.06
C GLU A 17 12.20 4.72 -1.11
N LEU A 18 13.08 4.19 -1.97
CA LEU A 18 14.48 4.62 -2.08
C LEU A 18 14.74 5.53 -3.29
N ASP A 19 13.78 5.69 -4.21
CA ASP A 19 13.92 6.45 -5.45
C ASP A 19 15.14 5.99 -6.30
N ILE A 20 15.41 4.68 -6.30
CA ILE A 20 16.51 4.07 -7.05
C ILE A 20 15.92 3.30 -8.23
N PRO A 21 16.20 3.70 -9.49
CA PRO A 21 15.80 2.94 -10.64
C PRO A 21 16.42 1.54 -10.61
N ARG A 22 15.60 0.51 -10.83
CA ARG A 22 16.03 -0.89 -10.78
C ARG A 22 17.20 -1.22 -11.71
N HIS A 23 17.34 -0.49 -12.82
CA HIS A 23 18.44 -0.68 -13.77
C HIS A 23 19.79 -0.14 -13.29
N ASP A 24 19.81 0.80 -12.33
CA ASP A 24 21.03 1.35 -11.74
C ASP A 24 21.61 0.45 -10.64
N VAL A 25 20.85 -0.56 -10.22
CA VAL A 25 21.29 -1.52 -9.21
C VAL A 25 22.18 -2.58 -9.88
N THR A 26 23.48 -2.31 -9.91
CA THR A 26 24.50 -3.12 -10.59
C THR A 26 24.63 -4.57 -10.08
N ASN A 27 24.16 -4.84 -8.85
CA ASN A 27 24.19 -6.17 -8.22
C ASN A 27 22.79 -6.81 -8.08
N TYR A 28 21.78 -6.26 -8.75
CA TYR A 28 20.39 -6.61 -8.52
C TYR A 28 20.07 -8.08 -8.83
N THR A 29 20.56 -8.56 -9.98
CA THR A 29 20.32 -9.91 -10.48
C THR A 29 21.06 -10.99 -9.67
N GLN A 30 22.18 -10.64 -9.03
CA GLN A 30 23.11 -11.62 -8.47
C GLN A 30 23.08 -11.71 -6.93
N VAL A 31 22.82 -10.59 -6.24
CA VAL A 31 22.94 -10.53 -4.76
C VAL A 31 21.59 -10.29 -4.07
N ARG A 32 20.61 -9.62 -4.70
CA ARG A 32 19.42 -9.13 -3.98
C ARG A 32 18.07 -9.69 -4.45
N GLN A 33 17.93 -10.17 -5.68
CA GLN A 33 16.65 -10.78 -6.09
C GLN A 33 16.53 -12.26 -5.80
N GLU A 34 17.62 -13.03 -5.82
CA GLU A 34 17.51 -14.48 -5.64
C GLU A 34 17.88 -14.89 -4.21
N ILE A 35 19.01 -14.43 -3.68
CA ILE A 35 19.44 -14.75 -2.31
C ILE A 35 18.48 -14.14 -1.27
N VAL A 36 18.29 -12.83 -1.27
CA VAL A 36 17.42 -12.16 -0.26
C VAL A 36 15.96 -12.61 -0.40
N ARG A 37 15.48 -12.81 -1.62
CA ARG A 37 14.15 -13.39 -1.83
C ARG A 37 14.09 -14.79 -1.24
N GLN A 38 15.07 -15.65 -1.53
CA GLN A 38 15.08 -17.02 -1.04
C GLN A 38 15.12 -17.06 0.48
N GLU A 39 15.95 -16.22 1.12
CA GLU A 39 16.00 -16.09 2.58
C GLU A 39 14.64 -15.64 3.17
N ILE A 40 13.98 -14.64 2.56
CA ILE A 40 12.67 -14.17 3.00
C ILE A 40 11.60 -15.26 2.78
N VAL A 41 11.62 -15.96 1.64
CA VAL A 41 10.70 -17.06 1.34
C VAL A 41 10.89 -18.15 2.37
N GLU A 42 12.10 -18.65 2.59
CA GLU A 42 12.39 -19.71 3.54
C GLU A 42 11.97 -19.33 4.96
N ALA A 43 12.25 -18.12 5.41
CA ALA A 43 11.79 -17.64 6.72
C ALA A 43 10.26 -17.62 6.82
N LEU A 44 9.56 -17.13 5.79
CA LEU A 44 8.10 -17.11 5.75
C LEU A 44 7.50 -18.53 5.65
N GLU A 45 8.15 -19.45 4.96
CA GLU A 45 7.74 -20.85 4.87
C GLU A 45 7.92 -21.56 6.21
N MET A 46 9.04 -21.33 6.92
CA MET A 46 9.22 -21.84 8.28
C MET A 46 8.14 -21.35 9.24
N LEU A 47 7.73 -20.08 9.14
CA LEU A 47 6.63 -19.52 9.95
C LEU A 47 5.27 -20.11 9.56
N ARG A 48 5.04 -20.37 8.27
CA ARG A 48 3.80 -21.00 7.75
C ARG A 48 3.70 -22.46 8.18
N ASP A 49 4.79 -23.21 8.03
CA ASP A 49 4.82 -24.67 8.17
C ASP A 49 5.02 -25.09 9.63
N SER A 50 5.53 -24.20 10.48
CA SER A 50 5.65 -24.40 11.94
C SER A 50 5.21 -23.13 12.69
N PRO A 51 3.90 -22.88 12.83
CA PRO A 51 3.38 -21.66 13.43
C PRO A 51 3.43 -21.64 14.97
N ASP A 52 3.50 -22.80 15.61
CA ASP A 52 3.71 -22.91 17.07
C ASP A 52 5.23 -22.96 17.36
N ARG A 53 5.76 -21.86 17.88
CA ARG A 53 7.20 -21.62 18.01
C ARG A 53 7.53 -21.02 19.36
N TRP A 54 8.67 -21.45 19.93
CA TRP A 54 9.25 -20.88 21.14
C TRP A 54 10.57 -20.19 20.81
N GLU A 55 10.49 -18.91 20.48
CA GLU A 55 11.62 -18.07 20.09
C GLU A 55 11.59 -16.71 20.82
N LYS A 56 12.74 -16.03 20.89
CA LYS A 56 12.83 -14.73 21.55
C LYS A 56 12.12 -13.67 20.69
N PRO A 57 11.16 -12.90 21.22
CA PRO A 57 10.45 -11.91 20.43
C PRO A 57 11.35 -10.72 20.06
N LEU A 58 11.07 -10.13 18.90
CA LEU A 58 11.60 -8.84 18.47
C LEU A 58 10.47 -7.80 18.54
N ILE A 59 10.66 -6.75 19.33
CA ILE A 59 9.66 -5.70 19.54
C ILE A 59 10.02 -4.50 18.68
N TYR A 60 9.21 -4.22 17.67
CA TYR A 60 9.39 -3.09 16.76
C TYR A 60 8.23 -2.09 16.90
N HIS A 61 8.57 -0.80 16.83
CA HIS A 61 7.60 0.28 16.68
C HIS A 61 7.70 0.81 15.25
N LEU A 62 6.60 0.72 14.52
CA LEU A 62 6.47 1.29 13.18
C LEU A 62 5.61 2.54 13.29
N ASP A 63 6.10 3.66 12.76
CA ASP A 63 5.39 4.94 12.75
C ASP A 63 5.25 5.46 11.32
N VAL A 64 4.13 6.11 11.04
CA VAL A 64 3.87 6.73 9.75
C VAL A 64 4.33 8.17 9.80
N ALA A 65 5.41 8.46 9.07
CA ALA A 65 5.93 9.81 8.95
C ALA A 65 4.83 10.76 8.45
N ALA A 66 4.63 11.87 9.18
CA ALA A 66 3.62 12.89 8.87
C ALA A 66 2.25 12.30 8.48
N MET A 67 1.72 11.36 9.30
CA MET A 67 0.49 10.62 9.02
C MET A 67 -0.68 11.50 8.55
N TYR A 68 -1.08 12.51 9.34
CA TYR A 68 -2.23 13.35 8.97
C TYR A 68 -1.97 14.24 7.75
N PRO A 69 -0.84 14.96 7.64
CA PRO A 69 -0.51 15.67 6.40
C PRO A 69 -0.57 14.78 5.15
N ASN A 70 -0.01 13.57 5.21
CA ASN A 70 0.01 12.65 4.07
C ASN A 70 -1.39 12.12 3.72
N ILE A 71 -2.23 11.82 4.73
CA ILE A 71 -3.64 11.43 4.52
C ILE A 71 -4.43 12.57 3.86
N ILE A 72 -4.25 13.80 4.34
CA ILE A 72 -4.90 15.00 3.81
C ILE A 72 -4.54 15.20 2.34
N LEU A 73 -3.24 15.12 2.00
CA LEU A 73 -2.77 15.33 0.62
C LEU A 73 -3.21 14.20 -0.32
N THR A 74 -3.09 12.94 0.12
CA THR A 74 -3.46 11.76 -0.68
C THR A 74 -4.95 11.77 -1.04
N ASN A 75 -5.81 12.09 -0.07
CA ASN A 75 -7.27 12.11 -0.28
C ASN A 75 -7.81 13.49 -0.66
N ARG A 76 -6.92 14.49 -0.82
CA ARG A 76 -7.26 15.89 -1.13
C ARG A 76 -8.30 16.47 -0.16
N LEU A 77 -8.18 16.12 1.12
CA LEU A 77 -9.11 16.53 2.16
C LEU A 77 -8.99 18.04 2.37
N GLN A 78 -10.09 18.75 2.14
CA GLN A 78 -10.21 20.17 2.43
C GLN A 78 -11.64 20.44 2.90
N PRO A 79 -11.88 21.43 3.78
CA PRO A 79 -13.22 21.72 4.28
C PRO A 79 -14.25 21.95 3.16
N SER A 80 -13.84 22.62 2.08
CA SER A 80 -14.68 22.90 0.90
C SER A 80 -15.00 21.66 0.06
N ALA A 81 -14.24 20.57 0.19
CA ALA A 81 -14.49 19.31 -0.51
C ALA A 81 -15.48 18.40 0.23
N MET A 82 -15.94 18.81 1.43
CA MET A 82 -17.03 18.16 2.12
C MET A 82 -18.37 18.64 1.56
N VAL A 83 -18.80 18.03 0.47
CA VAL A 83 -20.03 18.40 -0.26
C VAL A 83 -21.17 17.44 0.04
N THR A 84 -22.40 17.96 0.07
CA THR A 84 -23.60 17.11 0.09
C THR A 84 -23.96 16.63 -1.32
N PRO A 85 -24.82 15.61 -1.46
CA PRO A 85 -25.34 15.22 -2.77
C PRO A 85 -26.04 16.37 -3.52
N ALA A 86 -26.70 17.27 -2.80
CA ALA A 86 -27.34 18.45 -3.38
C ALA A 86 -26.31 19.44 -3.94
N ASP A 87 -25.23 19.71 -3.19
CA ASP A 87 -24.13 20.57 -3.65
C ASP A 87 -23.41 19.96 -4.86
N CYS A 88 -23.21 18.64 -4.86
CA CYS A 88 -22.63 17.90 -5.97
C CYS A 88 -23.52 17.96 -7.22
N ALA A 89 -24.84 17.76 -7.07
CA ALA A 89 -25.79 17.83 -8.17
C ALA A 89 -25.88 19.22 -8.81
N ALA A 90 -25.66 20.29 -8.02
CA ALA A 90 -25.60 21.66 -8.52
C ALA A 90 -24.31 22.00 -9.29
N CYS A 91 -23.29 21.14 -9.26
CA CYS A 91 -22.03 21.36 -9.96
C CYS A 91 -22.22 21.30 -11.49
N VAL A 92 -21.58 22.20 -12.24
CA VAL A 92 -21.61 22.17 -13.73
C VAL A 92 -20.97 20.91 -14.33
N HIS A 93 -20.22 20.15 -13.53
CA HIS A 93 -19.64 18.86 -13.90
C HIS A 93 -20.52 17.67 -13.47
N SER A 94 -21.72 17.92 -12.92
CA SER A 94 -22.66 16.86 -12.56
C SER A 94 -23.25 16.24 -13.83
N THR A 95 -22.55 15.26 -14.38
CA THR A 95 -23.14 14.36 -15.38
C THR A 95 -24.18 13.53 -14.65
N THR A 96 -25.45 13.63 -15.02
CA THR A 96 -26.59 12.94 -14.38
C THR A 96 -26.29 11.44 -14.23
N CYS A 97 -25.87 11.04 -13.03
CA CYS A 97 -25.70 9.65 -12.64
C CYS A 97 -26.69 9.39 -11.49
N GLU A 98 -27.68 8.55 -11.79
CA GLU A 98 -28.68 7.93 -10.90
C GLU A 98 -29.96 8.73 -10.57
N THR A 99 -30.86 8.77 -11.56
CA THR A 99 -32.32 8.75 -11.32
C THR A 99 -32.76 7.32 -10.93
N SER A 100 -32.35 6.83 -9.76
CA SER A 100 -32.77 5.52 -9.27
C SER A 100 -33.04 5.49 -7.77
N TYR A 101 -33.71 6.51 -7.23
CA TYR A 101 -34.44 6.43 -5.95
C TYR A 101 -35.63 7.42 -5.95
N VAL A 102 -36.54 7.27 -6.91
CA VAL A 102 -37.92 7.77 -6.76
C VAL A 102 -38.87 6.60 -6.99
N GLN A 103 -39.01 5.78 -5.95
CA GLN A 103 -40.21 5.00 -5.61
C GLN A 103 -40.00 4.41 -4.21
N TYR A 104 -40.54 5.08 -3.21
CA TYR A 104 -41.24 4.53 -2.03
C TYR A 104 -41.52 5.70 -1.08
N TYR A 105 -42.52 6.52 -1.46
CA TYR A 105 -43.60 7.06 -0.63
C TYR A 105 -44.64 7.66 -1.59
#